data_AF-A0A1H5W9Q9-F1
#
_entry.id   AF-A0A1H5W9Q9-F1
#
_cell.length_a   1.000
_cell.length_b   1.000
_cell.length_c   1.000
_cell.angle_alpha   90.00
_cell.angle_beta   90.00
_cell.angle_gamma   90.00
#
_symmetry.space_group_name_H-M   'P 1'
#
loop_
_entity.id
_entity.type
_entity.pdbx_description
1 polymer ?
#
loop_
_entity_poly.entity_id
_entity_poly.type
_entity_poly.pdbx_seq_one_letter_code
_entity_poly.pdbx_strand_id
1 'polypeptide(L)'
;MNQQVKDLIQKLGEAIHESVSDSDQIAGVVREIREQGFDVLLMLEATIGLNELEEAEAADGESEDPVEGPFTRHDLTFLKSLRITTEEQSALGDGNDGGSADKQSGT
;
A
#
# COMPACT_ATOMS: atom_id res chain seq x y z
N MET A 1 -7.78 18.20 9.59
CA MET A 1 -6.57 17.46 10.00
C MET A 1 -6.36 17.69 11.49
N ASN A 2 -6.31 16.61 12.27
CA ASN A 2 -6.08 16.66 13.70
C ASN A 2 -4.76 17.39 14.00
N GLN A 3 -4.77 18.39 14.90
CA GLN A 3 -3.58 19.17 15.26
C GLN A 3 -2.45 18.28 15.76
N GLN A 4 -2.80 17.18 16.46
CA GLN A 4 -1.83 16.22 16.97
C GLN A 4 -1.05 15.53 15.83
N VAL A 5 -1.73 15.17 14.73
CA VAL A 5 -1.09 14.54 13.56
C VAL A 5 -0.13 15.51 12.88
N LYS A 6 -0.50 16.80 12.77
CA LYS A 6 0.39 17.83 12.23
C LYS A 6 1.64 18.00 13.09
N ASP A 7 1.48 18.05 14.40
CA ASP A 7 2.61 18.19 15.34
C ASP A 7 3.55 16.98 15.26
N LEU A 8 3.01 15.77 15.08
CA LEU A 8 3.80 14.54 14.89
C LEU A 8 4.58 14.57 13.56
N ILE A 9 3.95 15.00 12.47
CA ILE A 9 4.62 15.15 11.17
C ILE A 9 5.79 16.13 11.29
N GLN A 10 5.58 17.26 11.98
CA GLN A 10 6.62 18.25 12.16
C GLN A 10 7.79 17.72 13.01
N LYS A 11 7.50 17.05 14.13
CA LYS A 11 8.54 16.41 14.96
C LYS A 11 9.32 15.35 14.20
N LEU A 12 8.66 14.57 13.34
CA LEU A 12 9.34 13.60 12.49
C LEU A 12 10.27 14.31 11.50
N GLY A 13 9.83 15.41 10.89
CA GLY A 13 10.68 16.22 10.01
C GLY A 13 11.92 16.78 10.72
N GLU A 14 11.76 17.30 11.95
CA GLU A 14 12.86 17.78 12.79
C GLU A 14 13.84 16.64 13.13
N ALA A 15 13.33 15.49 13.55
CA ALA A 15 14.16 14.34 13.90
C ALA A 15 14.95 13.79 12.70
N ILE A 16 14.35 13.75 11.50
CA ILE A 16 15.04 13.36 10.26
C ILE A 16 16.13 14.38 9.93
N HIS A 17 15.82 15.68 10.03
CA HIS A 17 16.79 16.74 9.74
C HIS A 17 18.02 16.66 10.66
N GLU A 18 17.81 16.49 11.97
CA GLU A 18 18.88 16.32 12.95
C GLU A 18 19.67 15.04 12.66
N SER A 19 18.99 13.91 12.44
CA SER A 19 19.64 12.62 12.14
C SER A 19 20.52 12.67 10.89
N VAL A 20 20.10 13.40 9.86
CA VAL A 20 20.86 13.54 8.60
C VAL A 20 22.02 14.51 8.76
N SER A 21 21.82 15.60 9.50
CA SER A 21 22.84 16.63 9.72
C SER A 21 23.98 16.11 10.59
N ASP A 22 23.67 15.27 11.58
CA ASP A 22 24.64 14.69 12.51
C ASP A 22 25.20 13.33 12.04
N SER A 23 24.80 12.86 10.86
CA SER A 23 25.28 11.58 10.33
C SER A 23 26.70 11.69 9.77
N ASP A 24 27.67 11.11 10.48
CA ASP A 24 29.05 10.98 10.02
C ASP A 24 29.15 10.27 8.65
N GLN A 25 28.28 9.29 8.40
CA GLN A 25 28.27 8.55 7.14
C GLN A 25 27.88 9.46 5.97
N ILE A 26 26.81 10.26 6.11
CA ILE A 26 26.37 11.18 5.08
C ILE A 26 27.41 12.29 4.88
N ALA A 27 27.93 12.86 5.97
CA ALA A 27 28.96 13.89 5.91
C ALA A 27 30.25 13.40 5.20
N GLY A 28 30.65 12.15 5.44
CA GLY A 28 31.78 11.52 4.77
C GLY A 28 31.60 11.45 3.25
N VAL A 29 30.43 10.99 2.79
CA VAL A 29 30.11 10.92 1.35
C VAL A 29 30.06 12.31 0.72
N VAL A 30 29.45 13.29 1.40
CA VAL A 30 29.40 14.68 0.92
C VAL A 30 30.81 15.26 0.76
N ARG A 31 31.71 14.97 1.71
CA ARG A 31 33.12 15.39 1.62
C ARG A 31 33.82 14.76 0.42
N GLU A 32 33.65 13.47 0.20
CA GLU A 32 34.26 12.77 -0.94
C GLU A 32 33.77 13.34 -2.29
N ILE A 33 32.48 13.71 -2.39
CA ILE A 33 31.95 14.38 -3.58
C ILE A 33 32.59 15.77 -3.77
N ARG A 34 32.77 16.53 -2.69
CA ARG A 34 33.45 17.84 -2.74
C ARG A 34 34.92 17.74 -3.12
N GLU A 35 35.61 16.71 -2.65
CA GLU A 35 37.02 16.43 -3.01
C GLU A 35 37.19 16.14 -4.50
N GLN A 36 36.15 15.62 -5.17
CA GLN A 36 36.11 15.46 -6.63
C GLN A 36 35.84 16.77 -7.39
N GLY A 37 35.64 17.89 -6.69
CA GLY A 37 35.46 19.22 -7.26
C GLY A 37 34.01 19.65 -7.50
N PHE A 38 33.03 18.96 -6.89
CA PHE A 38 31.62 19.31 -6.99
C PHE A 38 31.12 20.11 -5.78
N ASP A 39 30.27 21.12 -6.01
CA ASP A 39 29.53 21.77 -4.93
C ASP A 39 28.25 20.98 -4.62
N VAL A 40 27.98 20.75 -3.35
CA VAL A 40 26.92 19.84 -2.88
C VAL A 40 25.90 20.62 -2.07
N LEU A 41 24.68 20.66 -2.59
CA LEU A 41 23.47 21.12 -1.91
C LEU A 41 22.54 19.90 -1.73
N LEU A 42 22.16 19.61 -0.49
CA LEU A 42 21.29 18.48 -0.18
C LEU A 42 19.87 18.97 0.13
N MET A 43 18.89 18.40 -0.54
CA MET A 43 17.46 18.64 -0.31
C MET A 43 16.77 17.30 -0.06
N LEU A 44 15.96 17.21 0.99
CA LEU A 44 15.23 16.00 1.35
C LEU A 44 13.73 16.21 1.12
N GLU A 45 13.16 15.39 0.25
CA GLU A 45 11.71 15.27 0.07
C GLU A 45 11.27 13.90 0.56
N ALA A 46 10.31 13.87 1.50
CA ALA A 46 9.73 12.64 2.00
C ALA A 46 8.20 12.75 1.94
N THR A 47 7.55 11.72 1.41
CA THR A 47 6.07 11.61 1.43
C THR A 47 5.66 10.68 2.56
N ILE A 48 4.80 11.17 3.46
CA ILE A 48 4.35 10.39 4.63
C ILE A 48 2.92 9.90 4.39
N GLY A 49 2.75 8.59 4.30
CA GLY A 49 1.45 7.94 4.29
C GLY A 49 0.95 7.75 5.73
N LEU A 50 -0.27 8.18 6.00
CA LEU A 50 -0.95 7.93 7.28
C LEU A 50 -2.04 6.90 7.04
N ASN A 51 -2.10 5.87 7.89
CA ASN A 51 -3.25 4.98 7.97
C ASN A 51 -3.87 5.15 9.36
N GLU A 52 -5.16 5.42 9.43
CA GLU A 52 -5.88 5.45 10.69
C GLU A 52 -6.11 4.00 11.12
N LEU A 53 -5.53 3.62 12.26
CA LEU A 53 -5.87 2.36 12.88
C LEU A 53 -7.24 2.60 13.52
N GLU A 54 -8.32 2.22 12.82
CA GLU A 54 -9.62 2.11 13.47
C GLU A 54 -9.41 1.22 14.69
N GLU A 55 -9.64 1.81 15.86
CA GLU A 55 -9.59 1.13 17.13
C GLU A 55 -10.57 -0.04 17.00
N ALA A 56 -10.03 -1.26 16.90
CA ALA A 56 -10.82 -2.46 16.91
C ALA A 56 -11.45 -2.56 18.30
N GLU A 57 -12.58 -1.88 18.46
CA GLU A 57 -13.54 -2.17 19.51
C GLU A 57 -13.88 -3.66 19.36
N ALA A 58 -13.34 -4.44 20.29
CA ALA A 58 -13.73 -5.81 20.46
C ALA A 58 -15.23 -5.86 20.76
N ALA A 59 -15.92 -6.78 20.05
CA ALA A 59 -17.30 -7.21 20.18
C ALA A 59 -18.36 -6.31 19.53
N ASP A 60 -18.89 -6.72 18.37
CA ASP A 60 -20.05 -7.63 18.28
C ASP A 60 -20.38 -7.94 16.81
N GLY A 61 -20.89 -9.13 16.50
CA GLY A 61 -21.49 -9.42 15.19
C GLY A 61 -20.83 -10.52 14.36
N GLU A 62 -21.11 -11.76 14.75
CA GLU A 62 -21.01 -12.99 13.97
C GLU A 62 -21.50 -12.80 12.51
N SER A 63 -20.66 -13.16 11.54
CA SER A 63 -21.11 -13.75 10.26
C SER A 63 -19.97 -14.59 9.69
N GLU A 64 -20.05 -15.88 10.02
CA GLU A 64 -19.24 -16.95 9.48
C GLU A 64 -19.62 -17.18 8.02
N ASP A 65 -18.74 -16.80 7.09
CA ASP A 65 -18.61 -17.50 5.81
C ASP A 65 -17.12 -17.80 5.63
N PRO A 66 -16.70 -19.08 5.73
CA PRO A 66 -15.31 -19.44 5.53
C PRO A 66 -15.00 -19.33 4.04
N VAL A 67 -14.22 -18.33 3.66
CA VAL A 67 -13.59 -18.30 2.34
C VAL A 67 -12.53 -19.40 2.35
N GLU A 68 -12.92 -20.61 1.95
CA GLU A 68 -12.00 -21.74 1.78
C GLU A 68 -10.99 -21.42 0.67
N GLY A 69 -9.84 -20.90 1.08
CA GLY A 69 -8.68 -20.65 0.24
C GLY A 69 -7.47 -20.40 1.14
N PRO A 70 -6.24 -20.51 0.62
CA PRO A 70 -5.01 -20.34 1.43
C PRO A 70 -4.81 -18.89 1.90
N PHE A 71 -5.69 -17.96 1.51
CA PHE A 71 -5.57 -16.54 1.76
C PHE A 71 -6.69 -16.07 2.69
N THR A 72 -6.30 -15.36 3.74
CA THR A 72 -7.24 -14.67 4.62
C THR A 72 -7.78 -13.41 3.96
N ARG A 73 -8.89 -12.86 4.49
CA ARG A 73 -9.47 -11.59 4.01
C ARG A 73 -8.48 -10.42 4.09
N HIS A 74 -7.57 -10.48 5.07
CA HIS A 74 -6.48 -9.52 5.23
C HIS A 74 -5.48 -9.63 4.07
N ASP A 75 -5.08 -10.85 3.71
CA ASP A 75 -4.14 -11.11 2.63
C ASP A 75 -4.67 -10.62 1.27
N LEU A 76 -5.96 -10.83 0.99
CA LEU A 76 -6.59 -10.37 -0.25
C LEU A 76 -6.65 -8.84 -0.36
N THR A 77 -6.85 -8.16 0.77
CA THR A 77 -6.88 -6.68 0.82
C THR A 77 -5.48 -6.12 0.61
N PHE A 78 -4.48 -6.77 1.22
CA PHE A 78 -3.07 -6.45 1.06
C PHE A 78 -2.60 -6.64 -0.40
N LEU A 79 -2.87 -7.80 -1.02
CA LEU A 79 -2.49 -8.07 -2.42
C LEU A 79 -3.12 -7.08 -3.41
N LYS A 80 -4.38 -6.67 -3.18
CA LYS A 80 -5.06 -5.62 -3.97
C LYS A 80 -4.36 -4.26 -3.84
N SER A 81 -3.89 -3.90 -2.65
CA SER A 81 -3.15 -2.65 -2.43
C SER A 81 -1.79 -2.63 -3.16
N LEU A 82 -1.17 -3.80 -3.33
CA LEU A 82 0.05 -3.98 -4.11
C LEU A 82 -0.20 -4.13 -5.63
N ARG A 83 -1.46 -4.03 -6.10
CA ARG A 83 -1.87 -4.34 -7.49
C ARG A 83 -1.42 -5.72 -7.98
N ILE A 84 -1.22 -6.66 -7.07
CA ILE A 84 -0.91 -8.04 -7.43
C ILE A 84 -2.25 -8.71 -7.74
N THR A 85 -2.54 -8.89 -9.02
CA THR A 85 -3.66 -9.71 -9.49
C THR A 85 -3.21 -11.15 -9.56
N THR A 86 -3.83 -12.04 -8.78
CA THR A 86 -3.65 -13.49 -8.93
C THR A 86 -4.23 -13.92 -10.28
N GLU A 87 -3.47 -14.66 -11.08
CA GLU A 87 -3.76 -15.01 -12.49
C GLU A 87 -5.01 -15.91 -12.71
N GLU A 88 -5.84 -16.13 -11.69
CA GLU A 88 -7.02 -17.00 -11.79
C GLU A 88 -8.25 -16.28 -12.37
N GLN A 89 -8.29 -14.94 -12.37
CA GLN A 89 -9.41 -14.18 -12.93
C GLN A 89 -9.30 -13.94 -14.46
N SER A 90 -8.25 -14.46 -15.10
CA SER A 90 -8.06 -14.37 -16.55
C SER A 90 -8.72 -15.50 -17.35
N ALA A 91 -9.32 -16.51 -16.67
CA ALA A 91 -9.90 -17.69 -17.33
C ALA A 91 -11.45 -17.69 -17.41
N LEU A 92 -12.13 -16.63 -16.97
CA LEU A 92 -13.59 -16.51 -17.08
C LEU A 92 -13.96 -15.30 -17.93
N GLY A 93 -13.58 -15.36 -19.20
CA GLY A 93 -13.90 -14.32 -20.17
C GLY A 93 -13.70 -14.78 -21.60
N ASP A 94 -14.45 -15.78 -22.05
CA ASP A 94 -15.01 -15.82 -23.41
C ASP A 94 -16.01 -16.98 -23.54
N GLY A 95 -17.13 -16.74 -24.23
CA GLY A 95 -18.20 -17.72 -24.38
C GLY A 95 -19.52 -17.14 -24.90
N ASN A 96 -19.44 -16.19 -25.84
CA ASN A 96 -20.53 -15.99 -26.78
C ASN A 96 -20.62 -17.23 -27.68
N ASP A 97 -21.64 -18.08 -27.52
CA ASP A 97 -22.07 -18.98 -28.59
C ASP A 97 -23.59 -19.15 -28.58
N GLY A 98 -24.17 -18.95 -29.76
CA GLY A 98 -25.61 -18.97 -30.00
C GLY A 98 -26.17 -20.39 -30.13
N GLY A 99 -27.49 -20.49 -29.93
CA GLY A 99 -28.23 -21.74 -30.14
C GLY A 99 -29.73 -21.51 -30.15
N SER A 100 -30.26 -21.09 -31.31
CA SER A 100 -31.68 -21.11 -31.63
C SER A 100 -32.23 -22.55 -31.72
N ALA A 101 -33.57 -22.64 -31.62
CA ALA A 101 -34.48 -23.75 -31.99
C ALA A 101 -34.69 -24.87 -30.95
N ASP A 102 -35.84 -25.51 -30.81
CA ASP A 102 -37.25 -25.33 -31.21
C ASP A 102 -37.96 -26.55 -30.57
N LYS A 103 -39.20 -26.38 -30.10
CA LYS A 103 -40.21 -27.40 -29.72
C LYS A 103 -39.93 -28.41 -28.59
N GLN A 104 -40.76 -28.34 -27.53
CA GLN A 104 -41.87 -29.27 -27.29
C GLN A 104 -42.58 -28.98 -25.95
N SER A 105 -43.87 -28.63 -26.01
CA SER A 105 -44.94 -28.85 -25.01
C SER A 105 -46.12 -27.99 -25.49
N GLY A 106 -47.35 -28.44 -25.73
CA GLY A 106 -48.09 -29.54 -25.15
C GLY A 106 -49.50 -29.01 -24.87
N THR A 107 -50.43 -29.11 -25.82
CA THR A 107 -51.88 -29.23 -25.63
C THR A 107 -52.57 -29.54 -26.96
#